data_AF-A0AAW3YZD2-F1
#
_entry.id   AF-A0AAW3YZD2-F1
#
_cell.length_a   1.000
_cell.length_b   1.000
_cell.length_c   1.000
_cell.angle_alpha   90.00
_cell.angle_beta   90.00
_cell.angle_gamma   90.00
#
_symmetry.space_group_name_H-M   'P 1'
#
loop_
_entity.id
_entity.type
_entity.pdbx_description
1 polymer ?
#
loop_
_entity_poly.entity_id
_entity_poly.type
_entity_poly.pdbx_seq_one_letter_code
_entity_poly.pdbx_strand_id
1 'polypeptide(L)'
;MKLKKILMITTMVVTSLTSVHQAMAAIGLDRTRVIFDGNGKSVSLNIENQHPDLPYLAQAWIEDDKGNKVNGPLVVVPPVHRVEAGEKSQVKIQTLPAVAQLPQDRESLFYFNLREIPPRSDKPNVMQIALQTRVKLFYRPEAVVARRIDMDNPWQEKLTLTRQGNQYIVNNPTPYYITISEASNKLDGKSVEGFQPLMLEPKGNEKMGGSVSSFGNAPVLTYVNDYGGHIQLAFHCNDNVCTAKNSTTDKN
;
A
#
# COMPACT_ATOMS: atom_id res chain seq x y z
N MET A 1 -38.90 0.44 43.10
CA MET A 1 -38.48 1.74 42.49
C MET A 1 -36.98 1.82 42.18
N LYS A 2 -36.08 1.24 42.99
CA LYS A 2 -34.62 1.29 42.77
C LYS A 2 -34.13 0.48 41.54
N LEU A 3 -34.72 -0.68 41.24
CA LEU A 3 -34.31 -1.54 40.12
C LEU A 3 -34.64 -0.93 38.73
N LYS A 4 -35.79 -0.25 38.58
CA LYS A 4 -36.13 0.49 37.34
C LYS A 4 -35.21 1.69 37.10
N LYS A 5 -34.75 2.36 38.17
CA LYS A 5 -33.76 3.45 38.08
C LYS A 5 -32.38 2.94 37.67
N ILE A 6 -31.94 1.81 38.21
CA ILE A 6 -30.66 1.18 37.81
C ILE A 6 -30.72 0.74 36.34
N LEU A 7 -31.83 0.10 35.91
CA LEU A 7 -31.99 -0.32 34.52
C LEU A 7 -31.96 0.88 33.55
N MET A 8 -32.66 1.98 33.88
CA MET A 8 -32.64 3.23 33.08
C MET A 8 -31.25 3.87 33.00
N ILE A 9 -30.48 3.86 34.10
CA ILE A 9 -29.13 4.43 34.13
C ILE A 9 -28.16 3.58 33.29
N THR A 10 -28.27 2.25 33.33
CA THR A 10 -27.45 1.37 32.49
C THR A 10 -27.76 1.53 31.01
N THR A 11 -29.03 1.74 30.61
CA THR A 11 -29.39 1.98 29.21
C THR A 11 -28.85 3.32 28.68
N MET A 12 -28.80 4.36 29.52
CA MET A 12 -28.31 5.70 29.16
C MET A 12 -26.77 5.77 29.05
N VAL A 13 -26.05 4.94 29.81
CA VAL A 13 -24.58 4.82 29.71
C VAL A 13 -24.15 3.99 28.50
N VAL A 14 -24.93 2.97 28.09
CA VAL A 14 -24.60 2.15 26.91
C VAL A 14 -24.85 2.89 25.59
N THR A 15 -25.76 3.86 25.54
CA THR A 15 -26.02 4.68 24.33
C THR A 15 -25.03 5.82 24.11
N SER A 16 -24.23 6.20 25.12
CA SER A 16 -23.27 7.31 25.02
C SER A 16 -21.87 6.91 24.54
N LEU A 17 -21.62 5.62 24.26
CA LEU A 17 -20.30 5.07 23.91
C LEU A 17 -20.10 4.72 22.42
N THR A 18 -21.02 5.07 21.51
CA THR A 18 -20.98 4.54 20.11
C THR A 18 -20.96 5.59 18.99
N SER A 19 -20.73 6.87 19.25
CA SER A 19 -20.52 7.86 18.18
C SER A 19 -19.03 8.03 17.86
N VAL A 20 -18.39 6.96 17.40
CA VAL A 20 -17.09 7.05 16.72
C VAL A 20 -17.36 7.72 15.37
N HIS A 21 -17.16 9.05 15.30
CA HIS A 21 -17.19 9.75 14.02
C HIS A 21 -15.99 9.25 13.21
N GLN A 22 -16.23 8.34 12.28
CA GLN A 22 -15.24 8.01 11.27
C GLN A 22 -15.06 9.26 10.42
N ALA A 23 -13.84 9.81 10.43
CA ALA A 23 -13.45 10.81 9.45
C ALA A 23 -13.40 10.11 8.09
N MET A 24 -14.49 10.20 7.33
CA MET A 24 -14.53 9.72 5.95
C MET A 24 -13.86 10.76 5.06
N ALA A 25 -12.91 10.30 4.24
CA ALA A 25 -12.36 11.15 3.20
C ALA A 25 -13.47 11.53 2.23
N ALA A 26 -13.50 12.79 1.79
CA ALA A 26 -14.48 13.17 0.78
C ALA A 26 -14.09 12.50 -0.53
N ILE A 27 -12.84 12.62 -0.97
CA ILE A 27 -12.38 11.94 -2.19
C ILE A 27 -11.66 10.62 -1.86
N GLY A 28 -12.32 9.49 -2.12
CA GLY A 28 -11.77 8.15 -2.03
C GLY A 28 -11.08 7.69 -3.31
N LEU A 29 -10.06 6.83 -3.20
CA LEU A 29 -9.35 6.17 -4.30
C LEU A 29 -9.61 4.66 -4.26
N ASP A 30 -9.79 4.03 -5.43
CA ASP A 30 -10.17 2.61 -5.54
C ASP A 30 -9.08 1.59 -5.16
N ARG A 31 -7.85 2.02 -4.89
CA ARG A 31 -6.71 1.14 -4.57
C ARG A 31 -5.62 1.82 -3.75
N THR A 32 -4.83 1.00 -3.06
CA THR A 32 -3.72 1.44 -2.19
C THR A 32 -2.36 1.44 -2.87
N ARG A 33 -2.28 0.95 -4.12
CA ARG A 33 -1.10 0.99 -4.98
C ARG A 33 -1.53 0.86 -6.44
N VAL A 34 -0.70 1.36 -7.35
CA VAL A 34 -0.96 1.34 -8.78
C VAL A 34 0.14 0.56 -9.48
N ILE A 35 -0.25 -0.40 -10.33
CA ILE A 35 0.66 -1.04 -11.27
C ILE A 35 0.36 -0.46 -12.65
N PHE A 36 1.34 0.20 -13.25
CA PHE A 36 1.29 0.63 -14.63
C PHE A 36 1.95 -0.46 -15.48
N ASP A 37 1.14 -1.17 -16.27
CA ASP A 37 1.60 -2.16 -17.23
C ASP A 37 2.27 -1.46 -18.42
N GLY A 38 3.55 -1.76 -18.66
CA GLY A 38 4.35 -1.18 -19.74
C GLY A 38 3.90 -1.57 -21.15
N ASN A 39 3.09 -2.62 -21.31
CA ASN A 39 2.41 -2.95 -22.56
C ASN A 39 1.21 -2.02 -22.83
N GLY A 40 0.68 -1.39 -21.77
CA GLY A 40 -0.39 -0.40 -21.85
C GLY A 40 0.10 1.02 -22.13
N LYS A 41 -0.76 1.84 -22.74
CA LYS A 41 -0.51 3.29 -22.89
C LYS A 41 -1.04 4.11 -21.71
N SER A 42 -1.91 3.52 -20.90
CA SER A 42 -2.52 4.20 -19.76
C SER A 42 -3.11 3.24 -18.75
N VAL A 43 -3.20 3.66 -17.49
CA VAL A 43 -4.00 3.02 -16.44
C VAL A 43 -5.02 4.01 -15.90
N SER A 44 -6.23 3.53 -15.63
CA SER A 44 -7.32 4.33 -15.08
C SER A 44 -7.52 4.01 -13.60
N LEU A 45 -7.69 5.05 -12.79
CA LEU A 45 -7.98 4.97 -11.36
C LEU A 45 -9.33 5.61 -11.08
N ASN A 46 -10.21 4.87 -10.40
CA ASN A 46 -11.51 5.41 -10.03
C ASN A 46 -11.38 6.20 -8.73
N ILE A 47 -12.04 7.35 -8.71
CA ILE A 47 -12.18 8.21 -7.54
C ILE A 47 -13.66 8.40 -7.24
N GLU A 48 -14.00 8.57 -5.97
CA GLU A 48 -15.39 8.73 -5.54
C GLU A 48 -15.48 9.84 -4.50
N ASN A 49 -16.43 10.76 -4.68
CA ASN A 49 -16.77 11.72 -3.64
C ASN A 49 -17.78 11.07 -2.68
N GLN A 50 -17.29 10.61 -1.54
CA GLN A 50 -18.06 9.99 -0.47
C GLN A 50 -18.77 11.02 0.42
N HIS A 51 -18.56 12.32 0.18
CA HIS A 51 -19.32 13.36 0.89
C HIS A 51 -20.78 13.39 0.39
N PRO A 52 -21.78 13.35 1.29
CA PRO A 52 -23.19 13.22 0.89
C PRO A 52 -23.76 14.45 0.17
N ASP A 53 -23.34 15.66 0.56
CA ASP A 53 -24.01 16.89 0.11
C ASP A 53 -23.12 17.91 -0.61
N LEU A 54 -21.79 17.77 -0.54
CA LEU A 54 -20.86 18.80 -0.98
C LEU A 54 -19.97 18.32 -2.13
N PRO A 55 -19.75 19.17 -3.14
CA PRO A 55 -18.80 18.90 -4.20
C PRO A 55 -17.36 19.13 -3.73
N TYR A 56 -16.42 18.37 -4.27
CA TYR A 56 -15.00 18.51 -3.97
C TYR A 56 -14.20 18.60 -5.27
N LEU A 57 -13.06 19.31 -5.24
CA LEU A 57 -12.06 19.15 -6.30
C LEU A 57 -11.09 18.04 -5.92
N ALA A 58 -10.83 17.14 -6.86
CA ALA A 58 -9.77 16.15 -6.80
C ALA A 58 -8.57 16.65 -7.61
N GLN A 59 -7.46 16.95 -6.93
CA GLN A 59 -6.20 17.30 -7.58
C GLN A 59 -5.26 16.09 -7.56
N ALA A 60 -4.71 15.74 -8.73
CA ALA A 60 -3.81 14.61 -8.88
C ALA A 60 -2.46 15.01 -9.49
N TRP A 61 -1.38 14.36 -9.04
CA TRP A 61 -0.05 14.49 -9.64
C TRP A 61 0.81 13.25 -9.40
N ILE A 62 1.91 13.16 -10.14
CA ILE A 62 2.95 12.12 -9.99
C ILE A 62 4.19 12.71 -9.32
N GLU A 63 4.81 11.94 -8.45
CA GLU A 63 6.15 12.20 -7.91
C GLU A 63 7.12 11.09 -8.31
N ASP A 64 8.40 11.44 -8.40
CA ASP A 64 9.50 10.46 -8.51
C ASP A 64 9.69 9.68 -7.18
N ASP A 65 10.63 8.74 -7.20
CA ASP A 65 11.04 7.93 -6.04
C ASP A 65 11.56 8.78 -4.86
N LYS A 66 12.03 10.00 -5.13
CA LYS A 66 12.52 10.97 -4.15
C LYS A 66 11.42 11.90 -3.62
N GLY A 67 10.20 11.79 -4.13
CA GLY A 67 9.05 12.62 -3.73
C GLY A 67 8.98 13.99 -4.40
N ASN A 68 9.76 14.24 -5.45
CA ASN A 68 9.65 15.47 -6.24
C ASN A 68 8.50 15.33 -7.23
N LYS A 69 7.65 16.35 -7.34
CA LYS A 69 6.61 16.39 -8.37
C LYS A 69 7.26 16.43 -9.75
N VAL A 70 6.85 15.51 -10.64
CA VAL A 70 7.38 15.38 -12.00
C VAL A 70 6.28 15.51 -13.05
N ASN A 71 6.67 15.92 -14.26
CA ASN A 71 5.77 16.06 -15.42
C ASN A 71 6.08 15.02 -16.52
N GLY A 72 6.78 13.95 -16.17
CA GLY A 72 7.19 12.85 -17.04
C GLY A 72 8.13 11.91 -16.28
N PRO A 73 8.30 10.65 -16.70
CA PRO A 73 7.78 10.03 -17.93
C PRO A 73 6.31 9.60 -17.86
N LEU A 74 5.68 9.69 -16.69
CA LEU A 74 4.25 9.43 -16.49
C LEU A 74 3.53 10.74 -16.14
N VAL A 75 2.30 10.90 -16.63
CA VAL A 75 1.46 12.07 -16.36
C VAL A 75 0.04 11.64 -15.99
N VAL A 76 -0.61 12.42 -15.15
CA VAL A 76 -2.02 12.22 -14.79
C VAL A 76 -2.92 13.22 -15.49
N VAL A 77 -4.06 12.73 -15.98
CA VAL A 77 -5.08 13.51 -16.68
C VAL A 77 -6.48 13.14 -16.17
N PRO A 78 -7.34 14.11 -15.79
CA PRO A 78 -7.01 15.53 -15.59
C PRO A 78 -6.20 15.77 -14.29
N PRO A 79 -5.41 16.85 -14.20
CA PRO A 79 -4.67 17.18 -12.98
C PRO A 79 -5.56 17.77 -11.87
N VAL A 80 -6.72 18.34 -12.22
CA VAL A 80 -7.74 18.81 -11.28
C VAL A 80 -9.11 18.52 -11.90
N HIS A 81 -10.02 17.97 -11.10
CA HIS A 81 -11.38 17.67 -11.53
C HIS A 81 -12.38 17.93 -10.41
N ARG A 82 -13.56 18.45 -10.74
CA ARG A 82 -14.65 18.61 -9.79
C ARG A 82 -15.50 17.35 -9.77
N VAL A 83 -15.76 16.80 -8.59
CA VAL A 83 -16.60 15.63 -8.37
C VAL A 83 -17.78 16.05 -7.51
N GLU A 84 -19.00 15.90 -8.03
CA GLU A 84 -20.20 16.25 -7.25
C GLU A 84 -20.42 15.27 -6.10
N ALA A 85 -21.33 15.60 -5.19
CA ALA A 85 -21.60 14.80 -4.01
C ALA A 85 -22.09 13.39 -4.37
N GLY A 86 -21.50 12.35 -3.77
CA GLY A 86 -21.82 10.94 -4.06
C GLY A 86 -21.38 10.44 -5.44
N GLU A 87 -20.74 11.27 -6.28
CA GLU A 87 -20.38 10.88 -7.63
C GLU A 87 -19.05 10.13 -7.71
N LYS A 88 -18.95 9.29 -8.74
CA LYS A 88 -17.72 8.60 -9.15
C LYS A 88 -17.14 9.28 -10.37
N SER A 89 -15.82 9.39 -10.40
CA SER A 89 -15.07 9.88 -11.55
C SER A 89 -13.80 9.05 -11.75
N GLN A 90 -13.01 9.40 -12.76
CA GLN A 90 -11.80 8.68 -13.11
C GLN A 90 -10.66 9.64 -13.43
N VAL A 91 -9.47 9.30 -12.94
CA VAL A 91 -8.21 9.92 -13.33
C VAL A 91 -7.36 8.88 -14.06
N LYS A 92 -6.71 9.30 -15.15
CA LYS A 92 -5.93 8.41 -16.01
C LYS A 92 -4.46 8.79 -15.92
N ILE A 93 -3.61 7.80 -15.67
CA ILE A 93 -2.15 7.94 -15.80
C ILE A 93 -1.76 7.45 -17.19
N GLN A 94 -0.96 8.24 -17.90
CA GLN A 94 -0.51 7.94 -19.27
C GLN A 94 1.00 8.05 -19.37
N THR A 95 1.59 7.32 -20.32
CA THR A 95 3.02 7.40 -20.63
C THR A 95 3.32 8.53 -21.59
N LEU A 96 4.47 9.16 -21.39
CA LEU A 96 5.14 10.02 -22.36
C LEU A 96 6.28 9.24 -23.04
N PRO A 97 6.78 9.68 -24.20
CA PRO A 97 7.89 9.01 -24.90
C PRO A 97 9.15 8.81 -24.03
N ALA A 98 9.36 9.69 -23.03
CA ALA A 98 10.44 9.58 -22.06
C ALA A 98 10.40 8.28 -21.23
N VAL A 99 9.30 7.52 -21.22
CA VAL A 99 9.22 6.23 -20.52
C VAL A 99 10.24 5.21 -21.05
N ALA A 100 10.66 5.35 -22.31
CA ALA A 100 11.72 4.52 -22.90
C ALA A 100 13.10 4.70 -22.23
N GLN A 101 13.29 5.76 -21.45
CA GLN A 101 14.52 6.01 -20.68
C GLN A 101 14.53 5.29 -19.33
N LEU A 102 13.38 4.77 -18.88
CA LEU A 102 13.34 3.97 -17.66
C LEU A 102 14.03 2.61 -17.87
N PRO A 103 14.57 2.00 -16.81
CA PRO A 103 15.01 0.61 -16.85
C PRO A 103 13.90 -0.30 -17.41
N GLN A 104 14.22 -1.09 -18.42
CA GLN A 104 13.28 -2.01 -19.05
C GLN A 104 13.39 -3.45 -18.49
N ASP A 105 14.37 -3.71 -17.63
CA ASP A 105 14.64 -5.02 -17.02
C ASP A 105 14.10 -5.17 -15.58
N ARG A 106 13.45 -4.12 -15.06
CA ARG A 106 12.95 -4.03 -13.68
C ARG A 106 11.90 -2.93 -13.53
N GLU A 107 11.15 -2.99 -12.44
CA GLU A 107 10.21 -1.92 -12.10
C GLU A 107 10.90 -0.58 -11.80
N SER A 108 10.19 0.51 -12.06
CA SER A 108 10.53 1.86 -11.61
C SER A 108 9.46 2.37 -10.64
N LEU A 109 9.90 3.00 -9.54
CA LEU A 109 9.01 3.55 -8.52
C LEU A 109 8.66 5.01 -8.80
N PHE A 110 7.38 5.31 -8.64
CA PHE A 110 6.80 6.64 -8.57
C PHE A 110 5.78 6.67 -7.43
N TYR A 111 5.23 7.85 -7.14
CA TYR A 111 4.07 7.99 -6.27
C TYR A 111 2.95 8.72 -6.99
N PHE A 112 1.74 8.16 -6.90
CA PHE A 112 0.52 8.84 -7.29
C PHE A 112 -0.05 9.57 -6.07
N ASN A 113 -0.33 10.86 -6.24
CA ASN A 113 -0.92 11.70 -5.21
C ASN A 113 -2.31 12.15 -5.65
N LEU A 114 -3.26 12.09 -4.72
CA LEU A 114 -4.62 12.57 -4.85
C LEU A 114 -4.95 13.44 -3.63
N ARG A 115 -5.16 14.73 -3.85
CA ARG A 115 -5.52 15.69 -2.80
C ARG A 115 -6.92 16.22 -3.05
N GLU A 116 -7.77 16.12 -2.03
CA GLU A 116 -9.08 16.75 -2.08
C GLU A 116 -8.96 18.26 -1.77
N ILE A 117 -9.82 19.07 -2.35
CA ILE A 117 -9.95 20.49 -2.03
C ILE A 117 -11.41 20.71 -1.66
N PRO A 118 -11.72 20.92 -0.37
CA PRO A 118 -13.08 21.16 0.08
C PRO A 118 -13.61 22.48 -0.47
N PRO A 119 -14.94 22.63 -0.58
CA PRO A 119 -15.53 23.92 -0.84
C PRO A 119 -15.19 24.87 0.32
N ARG A 120 -15.03 26.15 0.00
CA ARG A 120 -14.75 27.18 1.01
C ARG A 120 -15.91 27.23 2.02
N SER A 121 -15.60 27.27 3.31
CA SER A 121 -16.62 27.48 4.34
C SER A 121 -17.01 28.95 4.45
N ASP A 122 -18.31 29.20 4.59
CA ASP A 122 -18.85 30.53 4.87
C ASP A 122 -18.91 30.86 6.37
N LYS A 123 -18.51 29.91 7.24
CA LYS A 123 -18.55 30.10 8.69
C LYS A 123 -17.28 30.83 9.16
N PRO A 124 -17.40 31.83 10.05
CA PRO A 124 -16.23 32.44 10.67
C PRO A 124 -15.55 31.45 11.64
N ASN A 125 -14.24 31.60 11.80
CA ASN A 125 -13.41 30.87 12.77
C ASN A 125 -13.46 29.34 12.65
N VAL A 126 -13.38 28.81 11.43
CA VAL A 126 -13.34 27.37 11.17
C VAL A 126 -11.97 26.91 10.69
N MET A 127 -11.61 25.69 11.09
CA MET A 127 -10.48 24.94 10.56
C MET A 127 -11.02 23.95 9.53
N GLN A 128 -10.55 24.03 8.29
CA GLN A 128 -10.87 23.05 7.25
C GLN A 128 -9.70 22.07 7.09
N ILE A 129 -10.02 20.78 7.04
CA ILE A 129 -9.06 19.70 6.80
C ILE A 129 -9.22 19.27 5.35
N ALA A 130 -8.12 19.06 4.66
CA ALA A 130 -8.07 18.51 3.32
C ALA A 130 -7.14 17.29 3.33
N LEU A 131 -7.67 16.13 2.96
CA LEU A 131 -6.91 14.90 2.90
C LEU A 131 -6.11 14.76 1.61
N GLN A 132 -4.94 14.17 1.74
CA GLN A 132 -4.09 13.78 0.61
C GLN A 132 -3.74 12.30 0.74
N THR A 133 -4.15 11.52 -0.26
CA THR A 133 -3.77 10.14 -0.44
C THR A 133 -2.52 10.06 -1.31
N ARG A 134 -1.48 9.42 -0.81
CA ARG A 134 -0.24 9.14 -1.55
C ARG A 134 -0.05 7.63 -1.62
N VAL A 135 -0.06 7.07 -2.82
CA VAL A 135 0.11 5.62 -3.05
C VAL A 135 1.29 5.36 -3.98
N LYS A 136 1.90 4.19 -3.83
CA LYS A 136 3.01 3.76 -4.69
C LYS A 136 2.48 3.48 -6.09
N LEU A 137 3.20 3.95 -7.10
CA LEU A 137 2.95 3.73 -8.52
C LEU A 137 4.17 3.00 -9.09
N PHE A 138 3.99 1.75 -9.48
CA PHE A 138 5.04 0.93 -10.06
C PHE A 138 4.88 0.90 -11.57
N TYR A 139 5.84 1.45 -12.30
CA TYR A 139 5.96 1.20 -13.73
C TYR A 139 6.61 -0.16 -13.93
N ARG A 140 5.90 -1.08 -14.58
CA ARG A 140 6.35 -2.44 -14.85
C ARG A 140 6.58 -2.62 -16.35
N PRO A 141 7.84 -2.56 -16.83
CA PRO A 141 8.15 -2.71 -18.25
C PRO A 141 7.62 -4.01 -18.84
N GLU A 142 7.38 -4.02 -20.15
CA GLU A 142 6.83 -5.17 -20.89
C GLU A 142 7.62 -6.47 -20.63
N ALA A 143 8.97 -6.38 -20.59
CA ALA A 143 9.85 -7.53 -20.38
C ALA A 143 9.69 -8.20 -19.00
N VAL A 144 9.09 -7.52 -18.03
CA VAL A 144 8.89 -8.00 -16.65
C VAL A 144 7.42 -7.94 -16.23
N VAL A 145 6.48 -7.92 -17.18
CA VAL A 145 5.06 -8.06 -16.87
C VAL A 145 4.81 -9.46 -16.28
N ALA A 146 4.17 -9.49 -15.11
CA ALA A 146 3.80 -10.73 -14.44
C ALA A 146 2.86 -11.55 -15.33
N ARG A 147 3.28 -12.76 -15.68
CA ARG A 147 2.47 -13.71 -16.45
C ARG A 147 1.64 -14.57 -15.50
N ARG A 148 0.66 -15.31 -16.02
CA ARG A 148 -0.14 -16.25 -15.21
C ARG A 148 0.73 -17.21 -14.39
N ILE A 149 1.85 -17.68 -14.94
CA ILE A 149 2.79 -18.56 -14.24
C ILE A 149 3.45 -17.90 -13.01
N ASP A 150 3.59 -16.57 -13.02
CA ASP A 150 4.12 -15.79 -11.91
C ASP A 150 3.05 -15.54 -10.82
N MET A 151 1.77 -15.77 -11.13
CA MET A 151 0.68 -15.77 -10.12
C MET A 151 0.61 -17.12 -9.40
N ASP A 152 0.91 -18.22 -10.10
CA ASP A 152 0.98 -19.56 -9.51
C ASP A 152 2.27 -19.77 -8.70
N ASN A 153 3.34 -19.06 -9.04
CA ASN A 153 4.60 -19.00 -8.29
C ASN A 153 4.97 -17.54 -7.98
N PRO A 154 4.41 -16.96 -6.90
CA PRO A 154 4.60 -15.55 -6.57
C PRO A 154 6.08 -15.22 -6.45
N TRP A 155 6.53 -14.15 -7.13
CA TRP A 155 7.94 -13.75 -7.11
C TRP A 155 8.45 -13.42 -5.69
N GLN A 156 7.55 -13.08 -4.77
CA GLN A 156 7.88 -12.86 -3.36
C GLN A 156 8.40 -14.12 -2.67
N GLU A 157 8.06 -15.33 -3.14
CA GLU A 157 8.64 -16.58 -2.65
C GLU A 157 10.14 -16.71 -2.97
N LYS A 158 10.68 -15.87 -3.88
CA LYS A 158 12.12 -15.83 -4.19
C LYS A 158 12.93 -15.00 -3.18
N LEU A 159 12.29 -14.36 -2.21
CA LEU A 159 12.98 -13.66 -1.13
C LEU A 159 13.83 -14.64 -0.31
N THR A 160 14.97 -14.16 0.15
CA THR A 160 15.80 -14.90 1.12
C THR A 160 16.15 -14.00 2.29
N LEU A 161 16.42 -14.62 3.44
CA LEU A 161 16.97 -13.95 4.62
C LEU A 161 18.40 -14.42 4.81
N THR A 162 19.32 -13.49 5.05
CA THR A 162 20.69 -13.82 5.44
C THR A 162 20.96 -13.26 6.82
N ARG A 163 21.33 -14.13 7.76
CA ARG A 163 21.73 -13.74 9.11
C ARG A 163 23.07 -13.01 9.05
N GLN A 164 23.10 -11.78 9.55
CA GLN A 164 24.32 -10.99 9.73
C GLN A 164 24.40 -10.53 11.19
N GLY A 165 25.17 -11.26 12.00
CA GLY A 165 25.23 -11.04 13.44
C GLY A 165 23.87 -11.30 14.11
N ASN A 166 23.30 -10.27 14.73
CA ASN A 166 22.02 -10.33 15.43
C ASN A 166 20.83 -9.81 14.59
N GLN A 167 21.01 -9.58 13.28
CA GLN A 167 19.95 -9.10 12.38
C GLN A 167 19.83 -9.99 11.14
N TYR A 168 18.69 -9.91 10.46
CA TYR A 168 18.51 -10.47 9.13
C TYR A 168 18.66 -9.39 8.07
N ILE A 169 19.31 -9.75 6.96
CA ILE A 169 19.26 -9.02 5.68
C ILE A 169 18.21 -9.70 4.82
N VAL A 170 17.23 -8.94 4.32
CA VAL A 170 16.26 -9.45 3.35
C VAL A 170 16.79 -9.19 1.96
N ASN A 171 16.90 -10.22 1.14
CA ASN A 171 17.39 -10.12 -0.22
C ASN A 171 16.23 -10.27 -1.21
N ASN A 172 16.13 -9.34 -2.15
CA ASN A 172 15.18 -9.37 -3.25
C ASN A 172 15.92 -9.61 -4.58
N PRO A 173 16.00 -10.85 -5.07
CA PRO A 173 16.64 -11.14 -6.36
C PRO A 173 15.74 -10.79 -7.56
N THR A 174 14.50 -10.33 -7.34
CA THR A 174 13.48 -10.18 -8.38
C THR A 174 13.55 -8.81 -9.05
N PRO A 175 12.97 -8.65 -10.26
CA PRO A 175 12.86 -7.35 -10.92
C PRO A 175 11.75 -6.45 -10.34
N TYR A 176 11.10 -6.83 -9.25
CA TYR A 176 9.95 -6.12 -8.67
C TYR A 176 10.29 -5.45 -7.34
N TYR A 177 9.61 -4.35 -7.01
CA TYR A 177 9.60 -3.83 -5.65
C TYR A 177 8.74 -4.70 -4.75
N ILE A 178 9.25 -5.05 -3.58
CA ILE A 178 8.52 -5.87 -2.61
C ILE A 178 8.38 -5.10 -1.30
N THR A 179 7.15 -4.85 -0.87
CA THR A 179 6.87 -4.20 0.42
C THR A 179 6.60 -5.25 1.47
N ILE A 180 7.39 -5.25 2.55
CA ILE A 180 7.15 -6.06 3.75
C ILE A 180 6.50 -5.15 4.79
N SER A 181 5.25 -5.46 5.15
CA SER A 181 4.48 -4.67 6.11
C SER A 181 4.72 -5.10 7.55
N GLU A 182 4.97 -6.39 7.78
CA GLU A 182 5.14 -6.97 9.11
C GLU A 182 6.13 -8.13 9.05
N ALA A 183 6.72 -8.47 10.19
CA ALA A 183 7.56 -9.66 10.32
C ALA A 183 7.40 -10.25 11.73
N SER A 184 7.10 -11.55 11.81
CA SER A 184 6.79 -12.27 13.04
C SER A 184 7.62 -13.55 13.17
N ASN A 185 7.48 -14.25 14.29
CA ASN A 185 8.15 -15.53 14.56
C ASN A 185 7.28 -16.77 14.28
N LYS A 186 6.04 -16.56 13.79
CA LYS A 186 5.07 -17.60 13.44
C LYS A 186 3.95 -17.03 12.58
N LEU A 187 3.25 -17.91 11.87
CA LEU A 187 2.03 -17.55 11.14
C LEU A 187 1.00 -16.93 12.10
N ASP A 188 0.33 -15.88 11.64
CA ASP A 188 -0.61 -15.07 12.41
C ASP A 188 -0.06 -14.53 13.74
N GLY A 189 1.27 -14.46 13.86
CA GLY A 189 1.97 -13.83 14.96
C GLY A 189 1.91 -12.31 14.87
N LYS A 190 2.02 -11.64 16.02
CA LYS A 190 2.24 -10.19 16.04
C LYS A 190 3.62 -9.87 15.45
N SER A 191 3.72 -8.73 14.78
CA SER A 191 5.01 -8.23 14.32
C SER A 191 5.98 -8.10 15.50
N VAL A 192 7.24 -8.49 15.30
CA VAL A 192 8.26 -8.41 16.34
C VAL A 192 8.54 -6.95 16.70
N GLU A 193 8.93 -6.74 17.94
CA GLU A 193 9.37 -5.43 18.40
C GLU A 193 10.63 -4.98 17.65
N GLY A 194 10.66 -3.71 17.24
CA GLY A 194 11.77 -3.13 16.48
C GLY A 194 11.74 -3.38 14.97
N PHE A 195 10.82 -4.22 14.45
CA PHE A 195 10.57 -4.28 13.02
C PHE A 195 9.89 -2.99 12.54
N GLN A 196 10.32 -2.49 11.38
CA GLN A 196 9.70 -1.37 10.68
C GLN A 196 9.36 -1.81 9.26
N PRO A 197 8.19 -1.44 8.71
CA PRO A 197 7.85 -1.73 7.33
C PRO A 197 8.95 -1.22 6.38
N LEU A 198 9.31 -2.04 5.42
CA LEU A 198 10.38 -1.73 4.47
C LEU A 198 9.97 -2.13 3.05
N MET A 199 10.60 -1.50 2.07
CA MET A 199 10.39 -1.82 0.67
C MET A 199 11.73 -2.14 0.02
N LEU A 200 11.83 -3.35 -0.52
CA LEU A 200 13.00 -3.84 -1.21
C LEU A 200 12.95 -3.37 -2.66
N GLU A 201 14.00 -2.73 -3.11
CA GLU A 201 14.18 -2.40 -4.53
C GLU A 201 14.45 -3.67 -5.36
N PRO A 202 14.17 -3.64 -6.68
CA PRO A 202 14.53 -4.71 -7.58
C PRO A 202 16.02 -5.04 -7.51
N LYS A 203 16.35 -6.33 -7.36
CA LYS A 203 17.73 -6.84 -7.22
C LYS A 203 18.49 -6.22 -6.03
N GLY A 204 17.77 -5.73 -5.03
CA GLY A 204 18.30 -5.07 -3.83
C GLY A 204 18.25 -5.94 -2.58
N ASN A 205 18.75 -5.39 -1.47
CA ASN A 205 18.64 -5.97 -0.14
C ASN A 205 18.50 -4.88 0.91
N GLU A 206 17.88 -5.20 2.05
CA GLU A 206 17.72 -4.27 3.16
C GLU A 206 17.91 -4.95 4.51
N LYS A 207 18.36 -4.18 5.49
CA LYS A 207 18.45 -4.64 6.88
C LYS A 207 17.07 -4.69 7.50
N MET A 208 16.73 -5.84 8.08
CA MET A 208 15.50 -6.01 8.82
C MET A 208 15.65 -5.47 10.24
N GLY A 209 14.71 -4.63 10.68
CA GLY A 209 14.58 -4.25 12.08
C GLY A 209 14.14 -5.43 12.95
N GLY A 210 14.54 -5.43 14.23
CA GLY A 210 14.34 -6.56 15.13
C GLY A 210 15.58 -7.47 15.24
N SER A 211 15.60 -8.34 16.25
CA SER A 211 16.71 -9.26 16.51
C SER A 211 16.43 -10.66 15.97
N VAL A 212 17.48 -11.39 15.57
CA VAL A 212 17.36 -12.80 15.13
C VAL A 212 16.63 -13.65 16.18
N SER A 213 16.91 -13.44 17.47
CA SER A 213 16.21 -14.13 18.57
C SER A 213 14.71 -13.82 18.62
N SER A 214 14.29 -12.60 18.26
CA SER A 214 12.87 -12.22 18.23
C SER A 214 12.10 -12.94 17.13
N PHE A 215 12.75 -13.26 16.02
CA PHE A 215 12.14 -13.97 14.88
C PHE A 215 12.10 -15.50 15.06
N GLY A 216 12.85 -16.04 16.01
CA GLY A 216 12.95 -17.48 16.22
C GLY A 216 13.57 -18.22 15.03
N ASN A 217 13.28 -19.52 14.93
CA ASN A 217 13.86 -20.41 13.92
C ASN A 217 13.05 -20.46 12.60
N ALA A 218 11.84 -19.91 12.59
CA ALA A 218 10.95 -19.88 11.44
C ALA A 218 10.34 -18.47 11.27
N PRO A 219 11.13 -17.49 10.79
CA PRO A 219 10.63 -16.15 10.54
C PRO A 219 9.47 -16.18 9.55
N VAL A 220 8.50 -15.30 9.74
CA VAL A 220 7.38 -15.11 8.81
C VAL A 220 7.33 -13.64 8.42
N LEU A 221 7.30 -13.35 7.11
CA LEU A 221 7.15 -12.00 6.60
C LEU A 221 5.78 -11.81 5.99
N THR A 222 5.13 -10.69 6.30
CA THR A 222 3.89 -10.29 5.62
C THR A 222 4.24 -9.30 4.53
N TYR A 223 4.01 -9.67 3.27
CA TYR A 223 4.21 -8.78 2.13
C TYR A 223 2.88 -8.24 1.60
N VAL A 224 2.93 -7.08 0.96
CA VAL A 224 1.78 -6.49 0.26
C VAL A 224 1.83 -6.89 -1.22
N ASN A 225 0.80 -7.55 -1.72
CA ASN A 225 0.68 -7.92 -3.14
C ASN A 225 0.17 -6.76 -4.02
N ASP A 226 0.05 -6.97 -5.32
CA ASP A 226 -0.37 -5.94 -6.29
C ASP A 226 -1.80 -5.41 -6.03
N TYR A 227 -2.64 -6.20 -5.37
CA TYR A 227 -4.03 -5.85 -5.02
C TYR A 227 -4.16 -5.18 -3.65
N GLY A 228 -3.05 -4.94 -2.94
CA GLY A 228 -3.06 -4.38 -1.59
C GLY A 228 -3.35 -5.42 -0.50
N GLY A 229 -3.43 -6.70 -0.84
CA GLY A 229 -3.59 -7.79 0.12
C GLY A 229 -2.29 -8.07 0.88
N HIS A 230 -2.42 -8.39 2.16
CA HIS A 230 -1.32 -8.75 3.05
C HIS A 230 -1.20 -10.27 3.12
N ILE A 231 -0.10 -10.83 2.60
CA ILE A 231 0.11 -12.27 2.48
C ILE A 231 1.32 -12.66 3.33
N GLN A 232 1.15 -13.69 4.16
CA GLN A 232 2.23 -14.22 5.00
C GLN A 232 3.08 -15.22 4.20
N LEU A 233 4.40 -15.07 4.35
CA LEU A 233 5.43 -15.90 3.75
C LEU A 233 6.28 -16.48 4.86
N ALA A 234 6.14 -17.79 5.11
CA ALA A 234 6.94 -18.49 6.10
C ALA A 234 8.31 -18.85 5.55
N PHE A 235 9.36 -18.71 6.36
CA PHE A 235 10.72 -19.05 6.00
C PHE A 235 11.22 -20.28 6.77
N HIS A 236 12.02 -21.09 6.09
CA HIS A 236 12.81 -22.15 6.69
C HIS A 236 14.28 -21.75 6.68
N CYS A 237 14.90 -21.72 7.86
CA CYS A 237 16.31 -21.34 8.03
C CYS A 237 17.21 -22.58 8.08
N ASN A 238 18.21 -22.61 7.20
CA ASN A 238 19.32 -23.55 7.25
C ASN A 238 20.61 -22.75 7.44
N ASP A 239 21.29 -22.97 8.57
CA ASP A 239 22.41 -22.16 9.03
C ASP A 239 22.10 -20.65 9.07
N ASN A 240 22.81 -19.86 8.25
CA ASN A 240 22.69 -18.42 8.18
C ASN A 240 21.75 -17.96 7.06
N VAL A 241 21.12 -18.87 6.31
CA VAL A 241 20.26 -18.51 5.18
C VAL A 241 18.87 -19.09 5.38
N CYS A 242 17.85 -18.25 5.28
CA CYS A 242 16.46 -18.68 5.26
C CYS A 242 15.84 -18.49 3.88
N THR A 243 15.08 -19.48 3.45
CA THR A 243 14.36 -19.49 2.17
C THR A 243 12.87 -19.61 2.43
N ALA A 244 12.05 -19.02 1.57
CA ALA A 244 10.60 -19.12 1.72
C ALA A 244 10.13 -20.56 1.51
N LYS A 245 9.13 -20.99 2.30
CA LYS A 245 8.44 -22.25 2.11
C LYS A 245 7.44 -22.08 0.94
N ASN A 246 7.57 -22.89 -0.11
CA ASN A 246 6.64 -22.85 -1.24
C ASN A 246 5.20 -23.14 -0.78
N SER A 247 4.26 -22.26 -1.14
CA SER A 247 2.84 -22.39 -0.79
C SER A 247 2.16 -23.63 -1.39
N THR A 248 2.77 -24.26 -2.41
CA THR A 248 2.25 -25.43 -3.12
C THR A 248 2.29 -26.74 -2.34
N THR A 249 2.92 -26.80 -1.17
CA THR A 249 3.13 -28.06 -0.43
C THR A 249 2.06 -28.39 0.61
N ASP A 250 1.14 -27.48 0.93
CA ASP A 250 0.15 -27.67 2.02
C ASP A 250 -1.31 -27.81 1.50
N LYS A 251 -1.50 -28.23 0.23
CA LYS A 251 -2.82 -28.58 -0.34
C LYS A 251 -2.95 -30.08 -0.67
N ASN A 252 -2.52 -30.95 0.25
CA ASN A 252 -2.89 -32.37 0.22
C ASN A 252 -3.37 -32.80 1.61
#